data_AF-A0A1M5NMU3-F1
#
_entry.id   AF-A0A1M5NMU3-F1
#
_cell.length_a   1.000
_cell.length_b   1.000
_cell.length_c   1.000
_cell.angle_alpha   90.00
_cell.angle_beta   90.00
_cell.angle_gamma   90.00
#
_symmetry.space_group_name_H-M   'P 1'
#
loop_
_entity.id
_entity.type
_entity.pdbx_description
1 polymer ?
#
loop_
_entity_poly.entity_id
_entity_poly.type
_entity_poly.pdbx_seq_one_letter_code
_entity_poly.pdbx_strand_id
1 'polypeptide(L)' 'MKNLELKNLGVQEMNVTEMTQVEGGGLIGGILTGLLTSVAGTVNAIATDTSAFLNKTLTNVLKFVWSL' A
#
# COMPACT_ATOMS: atom_id res chain seq x y z
N MET A 1 -21.74 -11.20 38.39
CA MET A 1 -22.33 -10.13 37.57
C MET A 1 -23.54 -10.72 36.86
N LYS A 2 -24.67 -10.01 36.80
CA LYS A 2 -25.86 -10.48 36.06
C LYS A 2 -25.63 -10.20 34.57
N ASN A 3 -25.94 -11.15 33.69
CA ASN A 3 -25.80 -10.95 32.25
C ASN A 3 -26.72 -9.81 31.77
N LEU A 4 -26.17 -8.89 30.98
CA LEU A 4 -26.93 -7.83 30.33
C LEU A 4 -27.63 -8.41 29.10
N GLU A 5 -28.95 -8.53 29.14
CA GLU A 5 -29.75 -8.94 27.99
C GLU A 5 -29.96 -7.74 27.05
N LEU A 6 -29.19 -7.71 25.96
CA LEU A 6 -29.18 -6.60 24.98
C LEU A 6 -30.46 -6.51 24.14
N LYS A 7 -31.31 -7.55 24.17
CA LYS A 7 -32.54 -7.67 23.36
C LYS A 7 -33.54 -6.53 23.59
N ASN A 8 -33.56 -5.94 24.79
CA ASN A 8 -34.46 -4.82 25.12
C ASN A 8 -33.84 -3.44 24.89
N LEU A 9 -32.59 -3.38 24.41
CA LEU A 9 -31.87 -2.12 24.17
C LEU A 9 -31.88 -1.70 22.69
N GLY A 10 -32.48 -2.48 21.80
CA GLY A 10 -32.54 -2.18 20.36
C GLY A 10 -31.16 -2.09 19.70
N VAL A 11 -30.12 -2.60 20.35
CA VAL A 11 -28.75 -2.60 19.84
C VAL A 11 -28.49 -3.89 19.07
N GLN A 12 -27.83 -3.76 17.93
CA GLN A 12 -27.36 -4.89 17.15
C GLN A 12 -25.98 -5.31 17.66
N GLU A 13 -25.75 -6.62 17.80
CA GLU A 13 -24.42 -7.14 18.11
C GLU A 13 -23.46 -6.77 16.98
N MET A 14 -22.45 -5.97 17.30
CA MET A 14 -21.45 -5.50 16.35
C MET A 14 -20.65 -6.68 15.82
N ASN A 15 -20.51 -6.76 14.49
CA ASN A 15 -19.70 -7.82 13.90
C ASN A 15 -18.21 -7.49 13.99
N VAL A 16 -17.35 -8.51 13.90
CA VAL A 16 -15.88 -8.38 14.02
C VAL A 16 -15.27 -7.34 13.07
N THR A 17 -15.72 -7.27 11.82
CA THR A 17 -15.33 -6.26 10.83
C THR A 17 -15.69 -4.85 11.28
N GLU A 18 -16.87 -4.64 11.85
CA GLU A 18 -17.28 -3.32 12.37
C GLU A 18 -16.47 -2.95 13.62
N MET A 19 -16.20 -3.91 14.51
CA MET A 19 -15.32 -3.70 15.67
C MET A 19 -13.91 -3.26 15.25
N THR A 20 -13.33 -3.88 14.22
CA THR A 20 -11.99 -3.49 13.74
C THR A 20 -11.92 -2.08 13.16
N GLN A 21 -13.06 -1.53 12.71
CA GLN A 21 -13.12 -0.14 12.24
C GLN A 21 -13.20 0.85 13.40
N VAL A 22 -13.89 0.48 14.49
CA VAL A 22 -14.05 1.30 15.70
C VAL A 22 -12.79 1.33 16.56
N GLU A 23 -12.05 0.23 16.66
CA GLU A 23 -10.81 0.12 17.45
C GLU A 23 -9.57 0.76 16.78
N GLY A 24 -9.75 1.49 15.67
CA GLY A 24 -8.76 2.43 15.15
C GLY A 24 -8.11 2.07 13.81
N GLY A 25 -8.57 1.03 13.10
CA GLY A 25 -7.92 0.57 11.87
C GLY A 25 -8.63 0.92 10.56
N GLY A 26 -9.93 1.19 10.59
CA GLY A 26 -10.79 1.11 9.39
C GLY A 26 -10.42 2.08 8.26
N LEU A 27 -10.61 3.38 8.51
CA LEU A 27 -10.45 4.40 7.45
C LEU A 27 -9.00 4.90 7.32
N ILE A 28 -8.36 5.24 8.43
CA ILE A 28 -6.99 5.78 8.43
C ILE A 28 -5.98 4.72 8.02
N GLY A 29 -6.15 3.47 8.48
CA GLY A 29 -5.31 2.35 8.05
C GLY A 29 -5.43 2.09 6.55
N GLY A 30 -6.66 2.07 6.01
CA GLY A 30 -6.89 1.92 4.58
C GLY A 30 -6.26 3.03 3.74
N ILE A 31 -6.38 4.29 4.16
CA ILE A 31 -5.76 5.44 3.49
C ILE A 31 -4.23 5.35 3.53
N LEU A 32 -3.66 5.04 4.70
CA LEU A 32 -2.21 4.99 4.88
C LEU A 32 -1.59 3.84 4.09
N THR A 33 -2.23 2.66 4.09
CA THR A 33 -1.83 1.52 3.27
C THR A 33 -1.92 1.86 1.78
N GLY A 34 -3.03 2.45 1.32
CA GLY A 34 -3.19 2.85 -0.08
C GLY A 34 -2.14 3.86 -0.53
N LEU A 35 -1.85 4.87 0.30
CA LEU A 35 -0.80 5.85 0.06
C LEU A 35 0.58 5.18 -0.01
N LEU A 36 0.90 4.32 0.96
CA LEU A 36 2.19 3.62 1.01
C LEU A 36 2.38 2.72 -0.22
N THR A 37 1.35 2.00 -0.64
CA THR A 37 1.39 1.17 -1.85
C THR A 37 1.59 2.03 -3.10
N SER A 38 0.91 3.17 -3.22
CA SER A 38 1.06 4.09 -4.34
C SER A 38 2.48 4.68 -4.40
N VAL A 39 3.03 5.10 -3.27
CA VAL A 39 4.38 5.64 -3.17
C VAL A 39 5.40 4.56 -3.53
N ALA A 40 5.27 3.36 -2.96
CA ALA A 40 6.17 2.23 -3.27
C ALA A 40 6.13 1.85 -4.75
N GLY A 41 4.93 1.81 -5.36
CA GLY A 41 4.77 1.56 -6.80
C GLY A 41 5.47 2.62 -7.65
N THR A 42 5.32 3.90 -7.30
CA THR A 42 5.97 5.01 -8.00
C THR A 42 7.49 4.94 -7.88
N VAL A 43 8.02 4.68 -6.68
CA VAL A 43 9.46 4.54 -6.45
C VAL A 43 10.04 3.38 -7.26
N ASN A 44 9.34 2.23 -7.30
CA ASN A 44 9.76 1.08 -8.10
C ASN A 44 9.77 1.37 -9.61
N ALA A 45 8.78 2.12 -10.11
CA ALA A 45 8.75 2.55 -11.50
C ALA A 45 9.95 3.44 -11.85
N ILE A 46 10.22 4.45 -11.02
CA ILE A 46 11.37 5.36 -11.20
C ILE A 46 12.69 4.58 -11.19
N ALA A 47 12.86 3.65 -10.26
CA ALA A 47 14.05 2.82 -10.18
C ALA A 47 14.24 1.98 -11.45
N THR A 48 13.15 1.36 -11.95
CA THR A 48 13.16 0.55 -13.17
C THR A 48 13.55 1.39 -14.40
N ASP A 49 12.95 2.56 -14.56
CA ASP A 49 13.22 3.46 -15.69
C ASP A 49 14.67 3.97 -15.66
N THR A 50 15.16 4.33 -14.47
CA THR A 50 16.53 4.79 -14.28
C THR A 50 17.54 3.69 -14.62
N SER A 51 17.31 2.47 -14.14
CA SER A 51 18.14 1.32 -14.50
C SER A 51 18.14 1.05 -16.00
N ALA A 52 16.96 1.12 -16.66
CA ALA A 52 16.86 0.92 -18.11
C ALA A 52 17.59 2.01 -18.90
N PHE A 53 17.48 3.27 -18.49
CA PHE A 53 18.20 4.39 -19.09
C PHE A 53 19.72 4.22 -18.95
N LEU A 54 20.20 3.90 -17.75
CA LEU A 54 21.61 3.65 -17.49
C LEU A 54 22.14 2.52 -18.38
N ASN A 55 21.42 1.40 -18.45
CA ASN A 55 21.83 0.23 -19.23
C ASN A 55 21.93 0.55 -20.73
N LYS A 56 20.95 1.30 -21.27
CA LYS A 56 20.98 1.78 -22.66
C LYS A 56 22.16 2.70 -22.92
N THR A 57 22.41 3.64 -22.01
CA THR A 57 23.52 4.60 -22.12
C THR A 57 24.85 3.87 -22.14
N LEU A 58 25.09 2.98 -21.19
CA LEU A 58 26.32 2.16 -21.13
C LEU A 58 26.49 1.32 -22.38
N THR A 59 25.43 0.65 -22.84
CA THR A 59 25.47 -0.18 -24.04
C THR A 59 25.84 0.65 -25.28
N ASN A 60 25.26 1.84 -25.44
CA ASN A 60 25.52 2.69 -26.60
C ASN A 60 26.94 3.26 -26.56
N VAL A 61 27.41 3.72 -25.41
CA VAL A 61 28.80 4.18 -25.23
C VAL A 61 29.78 3.05 -25.54
N LEU A 62 29.52 1.84 -25.01
CA LEU A 62 30.36 0.69 -25.28
C LEU A 62 30.40 0.39 -26.78
N LYS A 63 29.23 0.27 -27.44
CA LYS A 63 29.16 0.07 -28.90
C LYS A 63 29.95 1.11 -29.69
N PHE A 64 29.87 2.38 -29.30
CA PHE A 64 30.64 3.44 -29.92
C PHE A 64 32.14 3.22 -29.76
N VAL A 65 32.63 2.97 -28.54
CA VAL A 65 34.05 2.71 -28.26
C VAL A 65 34.58 1.52 -29.07
N TRP A 66 33.83 0.43 -29.17
CA TRP A 66 34.22 -0.75 -29.95
C TRP A 66 34.11 -0.57 -31.47
N SER A 67 33.43 0.49 -31.92
CA SER A 67 33.32 0.82 -33.35
C SER A 67 34.40 1.77 -33.87
N LEU A 68 35.20 2.35 -32.97
CA LEU A 68 36.39 3.15 -33.27
C LEU A 68 37.61 2.24 -33.52
#